data_AF-A0A3D0P9Q8-F1
#
_entry.id   AF-A0A3D0P9Q8-F1
#
_cell.length_a   1.000
_cell.length_b   1.000
_cell.length_c   1.000
_cell.angle_alpha   90.00
_cell.angle_beta   90.00
_cell.angle_gamma   90.00
#
_symmetry.space_group_name_H-M   'P 1'
#
loop_
_entity.id
_entity.type
_entity.pdbx_description
1 polymer ?
#
loop_
_entity_poly.entity_id
_entity_poly.type
_entity_poly.pdbx_seq_one_letter_code
_entity_poly.pdbx_strand_id
1 'polypeptide(L)'
;MRQLAAKAQVLGLPQHPNLSKSTRHLLQQADQERRLLSSSEIQSLCQHSGVMTAPLEQLQGQAHPLVNQARQDLLEAKPHLVKPGGALYPEHRAEACWRDCFHFLRVCCYAVAVAQPKFTNPEGMAALGELYAALGVPVDGLLLALARLQELAAQSYGDSSAPTSDVELLDAAFCELQSQINACVVTSC
;
A
#
# COMPACT_ATOMS: atom_id res chain seq x y z
N MET A 1 0.66 -1.99 22.77
CA MET A 1 0.71 -1.01 21.65
C MET A 1 2.06 -0.92 20.96
N ARG A 2 3.15 -0.45 21.60
CA ARG A 2 4.46 -0.27 20.92
C ARG A 2 5.02 -1.57 20.29
N GLN A 3 4.83 -2.71 20.96
CA GLN A 3 5.24 -4.02 20.43
C GLN A 3 4.36 -4.49 19.26
N LEU A 4 3.05 -4.22 19.28
CA LEU A 4 2.15 -4.55 18.16
C LEU A 4 2.46 -3.72 16.92
N ALA A 5 2.68 -2.41 17.10
CA ALA A 5 3.08 -1.52 16.01
C ALA A 5 4.43 -1.91 15.38
N ALA A 6 5.35 -2.48 16.16
CA ALA A 6 6.61 -3.00 15.63
C ALA A 6 6.43 -4.32 14.85
N LYS A 7 5.41 -5.12 15.20
CA LYS A 7 5.09 -6.40 14.54
C LYS A 7 4.19 -6.24 13.32
N ALA A 8 3.44 -5.14 13.20
CA ALA A 8 2.56 -4.82 12.09
C ALA A 8 3.33 -4.46 10.80
N GLN A 9 4.20 -5.36 10.36
CA GLN A 9 4.98 -5.23 9.14
C GLN A 9 4.20 -5.85 7.97
N VAL A 10 3.65 -5.01 7.11
CA VAL A 10 2.82 -5.45 5.99
C VAL A 10 3.64 -6.18 4.92
N LEU A 11 4.88 -5.74 4.65
CA LEU A 11 5.71 -6.29 3.58
C LEU A 11 6.31 -7.66 3.97
N GLY A 12 5.94 -8.70 3.23
CA GLY A 12 6.43 -10.08 3.32
C GLY A 12 7.46 -10.49 2.25
N LEU A 13 7.75 -9.61 1.28
CA LEU A 13 8.73 -9.90 0.21
C LEU A 13 10.15 -10.25 0.73
N PRO A 14 10.66 -9.65 1.83
CA PRO A 14 11.96 -10.04 2.38
C PRO A 14 12.07 -11.51 2.80
N GLN A 15 10.96 -12.21 3.02
CA GLN A 15 10.94 -13.64 3.33
C GLN A 15 10.60 -14.52 2.11
N HIS A 16 10.32 -13.92 0.96
CA HIS A 16 9.84 -14.66 -0.22
C HIS A 16 10.96 -15.50 -0.86
N PRO A 17 10.82 -16.84 -0.98
CA PRO A 17 11.92 -17.73 -1.34
C PRO A 17 12.43 -17.52 -2.77
N ASN A 18 11.55 -17.03 -3.66
CA ASN A 18 11.86 -16.85 -5.09
C ASN A 18 12.62 -15.55 -5.39
N LEU A 19 12.78 -14.65 -4.41
CA LEU A 19 13.54 -13.42 -4.59
C LEU A 19 15.01 -13.65 -4.25
N SER A 20 15.92 -12.99 -4.97
CA SER A 20 17.35 -13.08 -4.66
C SER A 20 17.68 -12.51 -3.27
N LYS A 21 18.81 -12.91 -2.66
CA LYS A 21 19.23 -12.36 -1.36
C LYS A 21 19.40 -10.84 -1.39
N SER A 22 19.95 -10.29 -2.48
CA SER A 22 20.15 -8.85 -2.64
C SER A 22 18.81 -8.11 -2.76
N THR A 23 17.87 -8.63 -3.56
CA THR A 23 16.51 -8.10 -3.68
C THR A 23 15.81 -8.06 -2.32
N ARG A 24 15.87 -9.16 -1.56
CA ARG A 24 15.24 -9.22 -0.23
C ARG A 24 15.84 -8.22 0.75
N HIS A 25 17.17 -8.09 0.77
CA HIS A 25 17.86 -7.14 1.63
C HIS A 25 17.50 -5.68 1.29
N LEU A 26 17.49 -5.34 0.01
CA LEU A 26 17.13 -4.00 -0.48
C LEU A 26 15.69 -3.64 -0.04
N LEU A 27 14.73 -4.52 -0.31
CA LEU A 27 13.33 -4.30 0.07
C LEU A 27 13.16 -4.20 1.58
N GLN A 28 13.86 -5.04 2.36
CA GLN A 28 13.85 -4.98 3.82
C GLN A 28 14.35 -3.64 4.33
N GLN A 29 15.47 -3.15 3.78
CA GLN A 29 16.07 -1.89 4.19
C GLN A 29 15.14 -0.70 3.85
N ALA A 30 14.63 -0.64 2.62
CA ALA A 30 13.72 0.42 2.20
C ALA A 30 12.44 0.43 3.05
N ASP A 31 11.93 -0.74 3.44
CA ASP A 31 10.75 -0.86 4.30
C ASP A 31 11.00 -0.43 5.74
N GLN A 32 12.14 -0.81 6.32
CA GLN A 32 12.55 -0.37 7.66
C GLN A 32 12.71 1.16 7.73
N GLU A 33 13.24 1.77 6.67
CA GLU A 33 13.40 3.22 6.53
C GLU A 33 12.09 3.93 6.12
N ARG A 34 11.02 3.18 5.81
CA ARG A 34 9.70 3.68 5.36
C ARG A 34 9.78 4.65 4.17
N ARG A 35 10.75 4.46 3.28
CA ARG A 35 11.03 5.38 2.17
C ARG A 35 10.60 4.82 0.83
N LEU A 36 10.44 5.66 -0.16
CA LEU A 36 10.30 5.21 -1.54
C LEU A 36 11.63 4.58 -2.03
N LEU A 37 11.58 3.73 -3.06
CA LEU A 37 12.77 3.22 -3.72
C LEU A 37 13.47 4.35 -4.48
N SER A 38 14.79 4.38 -4.46
CA SER A 38 15.56 5.24 -5.35
C SER A 38 15.49 4.74 -6.81
N SER A 39 15.79 5.61 -7.77
CA SER A 39 15.79 5.24 -9.20
C SER A 39 16.70 4.05 -9.51
N SER A 40 17.89 4.00 -8.89
CA SER A 40 18.82 2.87 -9.08
C SER A 40 18.28 1.57 -8.49
N GLU A 41 17.56 1.63 -7.37
CA GLU A 41 16.89 0.46 -6.79
C GLU A 41 15.73 -0.02 -7.68
N ILE A 42 14.88 0.89 -8.17
CA ILE A 42 13.79 0.53 -9.10
C ILE A 42 14.36 -0.10 -10.36
N GLN A 43 15.38 0.52 -10.97
CA GLN A 43 16.04 -0.02 -12.15
C GLN A 43 16.59 -1.43 -11.91
N SER A 44 17.28 -1.65 -10.78
CA SER A 44 17.85 -2.94 -10.42
C SER A 44 16.77 -4.02 -10.24
N LEU A 45 15.67 -3.70 -9.55
CA LEU A 45 14.57 -4.64 -9.32
C LEU A 45 13.82 -4.96 -10.62
N CYS A 46 13.47 -3.92 -11.40
CA CYS A 46 12.74 -4.04 -12.66
C CYS A 46 13.54 -4.81 -13.72
N GLN A 47 14.86 -4.68 -13.74
CA GLN A 47 15.72 -5.48 -14.63
C GLN A 47 15.58 -6.99 -14.39
N HIS A 48 15.33 -7.42 -13.15
CA HIS A 48 15.16 -8.84 -12.81
C HIS A 48 13.72 -9.33 -13.04
N SER A 49 12.73 -8.47 -12.82
CA SER A 49 11.30 -8.84 -12.94
C SER A 49 10.73 -8.68 -14.35
N GLY A 50 11.36 -7.86 -15.19
CA GLY A 50 10.87 -7.53 -16.53
C GLY A 50 9.85 -6.38 -16.57
N VAL A 51 9.54 -5.78 -15.42
CA VAL A 51 8.65 -4.61 -15.31
C VAL A 51 9.30 -3.37 -15.92
N MET A 52 8.51 -2.48 -16.51
CA MET A 52 9.04 -1.24 -17.07
C MET A 52 9.41 -0.24 -15.96
N THR A 53 10.70 0.10 -15.88
CA THR A 53 11.27 1.00 -14.88
C THR A 53 10.64 2.39 -14.88
N ALA A 54 10.63 3.08 -16.04
CA ALA A 54 10.26 4.49 -16.10
C ALA A 54 8.80 4.77 -15.67
N PRO A 55 7.79 4.01 -16.13
CA PRO A 55 6.42 4.19 -15.66
C PRO A 55 6.30 3.95 -14.14
N LEU A 56 7.05 3.00 -13.57
CA LEU A 56 6.99 2.70 -12.14
C LEU A 56 7.65 3.79 -11.30
N GLU A 57 8.76 4.35 -11.77
CA GLU A 57 9.39 5.53 -11.17
C GLU A 57 8.42 6.72 -11.16
N GLN A 58 7.69 6.95 -12.25
CA GLN A 58 6.70 8.01 -12.36
C GLN A 58 5.52 7.80 -11.39
N LEU A 59 4.94 6.58 -11.35
CA LEU A 59 3.88 6.23 -10.41
C LEU A 59 4.31 6.50 -8.97
N GLN A 60 5.50 6.04 -8.59
CA GLN A 60 6.04 6.25 -7.26
C GLN A 60 6.25 7.75 -6.94
N GLY A 61 6.73 8.52 -7.92
CA GLY A 61 6.87 9.98 -7.79
C GLY A 61 5.53 10.71 -7.60
N GLN A 62 4.43 10.11 -8.06
CA GLN A 62 3.07 10.64 -7.93
C GLN A 62 2.33 10.15 -6.67
N ALA A 63 2.97 9.37 -5.78
CA ALA A 63 2.29 8.76 -4.64
C ALA A 63 1.56 9.78 -3.72
N HIS A 64 2.20 10.90 -3.38
CA HIS A 64 1.56 11.96 -2.59
C HIS A 64 0.39 12.64 -3.33
N PRO A 65 0.56 13.12 -4.58
CA PRO A 65 -0.56 13.61 -5.38
C PRO A 65 -1.74 12.64 -5.48
N LEU A 66 -1.49 11.36 -5.72
CA LEU A 66 -2.53 10.33 -5.87
C LEU A 66 -3.33 10.12 -4.57
N VAL A 67 -2.65 10.03 -3.43
CA VAL A 67 -3.31 9.93 -2.12
C VAL A 67 -4.14 11.18 -1.82
N ASN A 68 -3.63 12.37 -2.16
CA ASN A 68 -4.37 13.62 -1.98
C ASN A 68 -5.63 13.69 -2.86
N GLN A 69 -5.54 13.21 -4.10
CA GLN A 69 -6.69 13.14 -5.00
C GLN A 69 -7.72 12.13 -4.49
N ALA A 70 -7.29 10.92 -4.08
CA ALA A 70 -8.18 9.91 -3.50
C ALA A 70 -8.92 10.44 -2.27
N ARG A 71 -8.21 11.20 -1.41
CA ARG A 71 -8.81 11.91 -0.27
C ARG A 71 -9.88 12.90 -0.72
N GLN A 72 -9.59 13.77 -1.70
CA GLN A 72 -10.54 14.77 -2.17
C GLN A 72 -11.80 14.12 -2.75
N ASP A 73 -11.63 13.14 -3.64
CA ASP A 73 -12.72 12.39 -4.27
C ASP A 73 -13.61 11.72 -3.22
N LEU A 74 -13.00 11.08 -2.22
CA LEU A 74 -13.74 10.39 -1.17
C LEU A 74 -14.51 11.37 -0.26
N LEU A 75 -13.92 12.51 0.09
CA LEU A 75 -14.57 13.52 0.93
C LEU A 75 -15.68 14.28 0.19
N GLU A 76 -15.55 14.48 -1.12
CA GLU A 76 -16.61 15.02 -1.96
C GLU A 76 -17.78 14.04 -2.08
N ALA A 77 -17.48 12.76 -2.36
CA ALA A 77 -18.52 11.74 -2.49
C ALA A 77 -19.18 11.39 -1.14
N LYS A 78 -18.43 11.43 -0.04
CA LYS A 78 -18.88 11.00 1.29
C LYS A 78 -18.48 12.00 2.39
N PRO A 79 -19.03 13.23 2.39
CA PRO A 79 -18.64 14.28 3.34
C PRO A 79 -19.01 13.97 4.79
N HIS A 80 -19.89 12.99 5.02
CA HIS A 80 -20.26 12.54 6.37
C HIS A 80 -19.13 11.79 7.09
N LEU A 81 -18.14 11.24 6.37
CA LEU A 81 -17.05 10.47 6.96
C LEU A 81 -16.20 11.28 7.95
N VAL A 82 -16.06 12.58 7.75
CA VAL A 82 -15.25 13.48 8.59
C VAL A 82 -16.07 14.32 9.58
N LYS A 83 -17.40 14.10 9.64
CA LYS A 83 -18.26 14.75 10.62
C LYS A 83 -18.25 13.98 11.95
N PRO A 84 -18.66 14.58 13.09
CA PRO A 84 -18.80 13.86 14.35
C PRO A 84 -19.60 12.56 14.19
N GLY A 85 -19.03 11.45 14.67
CA GLY A 85 -19.58 10.09 14.50
C GLY A 85 -19.20 9.38 13.19
N GLY A 86 -18.58 10.08 12.24
CA GLY A 86 -18.05 9.50 11.01
C GLY A 86 -16.75 8.72 11.22
N ALA A 87 -16.46 7.80 10.30
CA ALA A 87 -15.29 6.93 10.35
C ALA A 87 -13.95 7.71 10.39
N LEU A 88 -13.83 8.80 9.65
CA LEU A 88 -12.61 9.59 9.57
C LEU A 88 -12.58 10.78 10.55
N TYR A 89 -13.54 10.85 11.47
CA TYR A 89 -13.53 11.82 12.56
C TYR A 89 -12.87 11.24 13.82
N PRO A 90 -12.13 12.04 14.59
CA PRO A 90 -11.72 13.44 14.33
C PRO A 90 -10.56 13.53 13.32
N GLU A 91 -10.17 14.75 12.94
CA GLU A 91 -9.17 15.04 11.89
C GLU A 91 -7.87 14.20 11.98
N HIS A 92 -7.32 14.00 13.18
CA HIS A 92 -6.10 13.19 13.34
C HIS A 92 -6.27 11.73 12.89
N ARG A 93 -7.50 11.21 12.90
CA ARG A 93 -7.84 9.88 12.38
C ARG A 93 -7.85 9.87 10.86
N ALA A 94 -8.40 10.91 10.22
CA ALA A 94 -8.29 11.08 8.78
C ALA A 94 -6.81 11.14 8.35
N GLU A 95 -5.99 11.95 9.02
CA GLU A 95 -4.57 12.07 8.71
C GLU A 95 -3.80 10.74 8.88
N ALA A 96 -4.18 9.93 9.87
CA ALA A 96 -3.63 8.59 10.01
C ALA A 96 -4.03 7.68 8.82
N CYS A 97 -5.30 7.72 8.38
CA CYS A 97 -5.78 6.97 7.23
C CYS A 97 -5.02 7.35 5.94
N TRP A 98 -4.79 8.64 5.69
CA TRP A 98 -4.07 9.10 4.49
C TRP A 98 -2.60 8.71 4.51
N ARG A 99 -1.97 8.75 5.68
CA ARG A 99 -0.60 8.24 5.87
C ARG A 99 -0.52 6.74 5.61
N ASP A 100 -1.49 5.98 6.08
CA ASP A 100 -1.56 4.54 5.80
C ASP A 100 -1.73 4.28 4.30
N CYS A 101 -2.62 5.01 3.62
CA CYS A 101 -2.79 4.93 2.16
C CYS A 101 -1.48 5.16 1.39
N PHE A 102 -0.67 6.16 1.80
CA PHE A 102 0.66 6.38 1.22
C PHE A 102 1.60 5.18 1.45
N HIS A 103 1.65 4.66 2.68
CA HIS A 103 2.50 3.52 3.00
C HIS A 103 2.06 2.24 2.28
N PHE A 104 0.77 2.07 2.04
CA PHE A 104 0.19 0.97 1.26
C PHE A 104 0.55 1.07 -0.22
N LEU A 105 0.37 2.23 -0.86
CA LEU A 105 0.81 2.42 -2.25
C LEU A 105 2.32 2.18 -2.39
N ARG A 106 3.14 2.65 -1.43
CA ARG A 106 4.59 2.39 -1.41
C ARG A 106 4.91 0.89 -1.47
N VAL A 107 4.29 0.07 -0.62
CA VAL A 107 4.57 -1.38 -0.62
C VAL A 107 3.95 -2.09 -1.84
N CYS A 108 2.86 -1.57 -2.41
CA CYS A 108 2.36 -2.03 -3.71
C CYS A 108 3.39 -1.75 -4.83
N CYS A 109 4.03 -0.57 -4.85
CA CYS A 109 5.10 -0.29 -5.82
C CYS A 109 6.29 -1.24 -5.66
N TYR A 110 6.61 -1.68 -4.44
CA TYR A 110 7.66 -2.69 -4.23
C TYR A 110 7.26 -4.05 -4.80
N ALA A 111 6.01 -4.46 -4.57
CA ALA A 111 5.44 -5.69 -5.11
C ALA A 111 5.47 -5.71 -6.65
N VAL A 112 5.10 -4.59 -7.27
CA VAL A 112 5.20 -4.39 -8.73
C VAL A 112 6.65 -4.45 -9.19
N ALA A 113 7.58 -3.76 -8.52
CA ALA A 113 9.00 -3.74 -8.93
C ALA A 113 9.63 -5.14 -9.05
N VAL A 114 9.14 -6.12 -8.29
CA VAL A 114 9.60 -7.51 -8.34
C VAL A 114 8.60 -8.48 -8.99
N ALA A 115 7.53 -7.98 -9.60
CA ALA A 115 6.43 -8.75 -10.19
C ALA A 115 5.84 -9.82 -9.25
N GLN A 116 5.64 -9.48 -7.97
CA GLN A 116 5.03 -10.36 -6.97
C GLN A 116 3.85 -9.67 -6.27
N PRO A 117 2.62 -9.78 -6.81
CA PRO A 117 1.45 -9.12 -6.22
C PRO A 117 1.01 -9.75 -4.89
N LYS A 118 1.40 -11.00 -4.61
CA LYS A 118 1.22 -11.64 -3.29
C LYS A 118 2.40 -11.30 -2.38
N PHE A 119 2.33 -10.13 -1.75
CA PHE A 119 3.48 -9.55 -1.06
C PHE A 119 3.34 -9.44 0.45
N THR A 120 2.14 -9.66 1.01
CA THR A 120 1.87 -9.38 2.42
C THR A 120 2.46 -10.43 3.38
N ASN A 121 2.94 -10.00 4.53
CA ASN A 121 3.37 -10.89 5.62
C ASN A 121 2.15 -11.33 6.47
N PRO A 122 1.78 -12.61 6.54
CA PRO A 122 0.63 -13.07 7.31
C PRO A 122 0.68 -12.68 8.80
N GLU A 123 1.84 -12.83 9.46
CA GLU A 123 2.00 -12.47 10.88
C GLU A 123 1.89 -10.96 11.09
N GLY A 124 2.43 -10.18 10.14
CA GLY A 124 2.34 -8.73 10.16
C GLY A 124 0.92 -8.21 9.91
N MET A 125 0.16 -8.86 9.02
CA MET A 125 -1.25 -8.56 8.79
C MET A 125 -2.11 -8.89 10.00
N ALA A 126 -1.85 -10.00 10.70
CA ALA A 126 -2.53 -10.32 11.95
C ALA A 126 -2.25 -9.27 13.03
N ALA A 127 -0.99 -8.88 13.22
CA ALA A 127 -0.61 -7.82 14.14
C ALA A 127 -1.20 -6.45 13.76
N LEU A 128 -1.37 -6.16 12.46
CA LEU A 128 -2.05 -4.97 11.97
C LEU A 128 -3.53 -4.98 12.34
N GLY A 129 -4.22 -6.12 12.18
CA GLY A 129 -5.61 -6.30 12.58
C GLY A 129 -5.82 -6.04 14.08
N GLU A 130 -4.99 -6.67 14.93
CA GLU A 130 -5.01 -6.43 16.39
C GLU A 130 -4.75 -4.96 16.73
N LEU A 131 -3.81 -4.31 16.03
CA LEU A 131 -3.48 -2.91 16.22
C LEU A 131 -4.66 -2.00 15.84
N TYR A 132 -5.28 -2.24 14.69
CA TYR A 132 -6.44 -1.49 14.22
C TYR A 132 -7.65 -1.66 15.14
N ALA A 133 -7.91 -2.88 15.62
CA ALA A 133 -8.95 -3.15 16.61
C ALA A 133 -8.67 -2.38 17.92
N ALA A 134 -7.44 -2.45 18.44
CA ALA A 134 -7.06 -1.75 19.67
C ALA A 134 -7.10 -0.22 19.56
N LEU A 135 -6.91 0.33 18.36
CA LEU A 135 -6.98 1.76 18.08
C LEU A 135 -8.39 2.23 17.65
N GLY A 136 -9.33 1.31 17.46
CA GLY A 136 -10.67 1.61 16.94
C GLY A 136 -10.62 2.23 15.54
N VAL A 137 -9.72 1.74 14.68
CA VAL A 137 -9.60 2.19 13.29
C VAL A 137 -10.82 1.68 12.51
N PRO A 138 -11.58 2.55 11.83
CA PRO A 138 -12.72 2.13 11.03
C PRO A 138 -12.23 1.70 9.65
N VAL A 139 -12.00 0.40 9.53
CA VAL A 139 -11.39 -0.24 8.35
C VAL A 139 -12.22 -0.04 7.09
N ASP A 140 -13.55 0.05 7.19
CA ASP A 140 -14.42 0.36 6.05
C ASP A 140 -14.04 1.68 5.38
N GLY A 141 -13.70 2.71 6.19
CA GLY A 141 -13.25 4.00 5.68
C GLY A 141 -11.90 3.92 4.97
N LEU A 142 -10.98 3.10 5.51
CA LEU A 142 -9.68 2.82 4.90
C LEU A 142 -9.82 2.05 3.59
N LEU A 143 -10.67 1.03 3.53
CA LEU A 143 -10.90 0.24 2.31
C LEU A 143 -11.53 1.09 1.21
N LEU A 144 -12.46 2.00 1.54
CA LEU A 144 -13.00 2.96 0.57
C LEU A 144 -11.91 3.89 0.00
N ALA A 145 -10.99 4.35 0.84
CA ALA A 145 -9.86 5.18 0.42
C ALA A 145 -8.89 4.40 -0.49
N LEU A 146 -8.59 3.15 -0.12
CA LEU A 146 -7.70 2.27 -0.90
C LEU A 146 -8.30 1.91 -2.25
N ALA A 147 -9.60 1.62 -2.33
CA ALA A 147 -10.28 1.33 -3.59
C ALA A 147 -10.19 2.53 -4.55
N ARG A 148 -10.41 3.76 -4.06
CA ARG A 148 -10.26 4.95 -4.90
C ARG A 148 -8.81 5.20 -5.30
N LEU A 149 -7.87 4.98 -4.39
CA LEU A 149 -6.44 5.10 -4.67
C LEU A 149 -5.97 4.08 -5.72
N GLN A 150 -6.48 2.85 -5.68
CA GLN A 150 -6.21 1.81 -6.66
C GLN A 150 -6.61 2.25 -8.07
N GLU A 151 -7.83 2.77 -8.24
CA GLU A 151 -8.32 3.27 -9.53
C GLU A 151 -7.41 4.38 -10.08
N LEU A 152 -7.10 5.39 -9.26
CA LEU A 152 -6.25 6.52 -9.65
C LEU A 152 -4.82 6.08 -9.96
N ALA A 153 -4.26 5.15 -9.17
CA ALA A 153 -2.91 4.64 -9.37
C ALA A 153 -2.82 3.80 -10.64
N ALA A 154 -3.79 2.92 -10.91
CA ALA A 154 -3.85 2.13 -12.13
C ALA A 154 -3.97 3.02 -13.38
N GLN A 155 -4.83 4.04 -13.32
CA GLN A 155 -4.96 5.03 -14.40
C GLN A 155 -3.65 5.79 -14.63
N SER A 156 -3.07 6.38 -13.58
CA SER A 156 -1.79 7.11 -13.66
C SER A 156 -0.66 6.24 -14.22
N TYR A 157 -0.62 4.96 -13.83
CA TYR A 157 0.40 4.03 -14.29
C TYR A 157 0.24 3.70 -15.79
N GLY A 158 -0.99 3.45 -16.24
CA GLY A 158 -1.31 3.27 -17.66
C GLY A 158 -1.03 4.51 -18.51
N ASP A 159 -1.41 5.69 -18.03
CA ASP A 159 -1.14 6.99 -18.69
C ASP A 159 0.37 7.26 -18.81
N SER A 160 1.17 6.71 -17.89
CA SER A 160 2.64 6.74 -17.93
C SER A 160 3.24 5.70 -18.91
N SER A 161 2.43 5.13 -19.80
CA SER A 161 2.83 4.12 -20.79
C SER A 161 3.30 2.79 -20.17
N ALA A 162 2.82 2.44 -18.97
CA ALA A 162 3.04 1.10 -18.43
C ALA A 162 2.34 0.04 -19.32
N PRO A 163 2.97 -1.12 -19.57
CA PRO A 163 2.30 -2.24 -20.20
C PRO A 163 1.07 -2.67 -19.40
N THR A 164 0.06 -3.21 -20.09
CA THR A 164 -1.15 -3.73 -19.43
C THR A 164 -0.82 -4.75 -18.34
N SER A 165 0.19 -5.61 -18.56
CA SER A 165 0.66 -6.58 -17.56
C SER A 165 1.15 -5.92 -16.27
N ASP A 166 1.80 -4.76 -16.38
CA ASP A 166 2.34 -4.04 -15.23
C ASP A 166 1.20 -3.37 -14.44
N VAL A 167 0.21 -2.83 -15.16
CA VAL A 167 -1.02 -2.29 -14.54
C VAL A 167 -1.81 -3.40 -13.84
N GLU A 168 -1.93 -4.59 -14.45
CA GLU A 168 -2.54 -5.77 -13.83
C GLU A 168 -1.79 -6.24 -12.58
N LEU A 169 -0.45 -6.16 -12.56
CA LEU A 169 0.35 -6.44 -11.37
C LEU A 169 0.03 -5.46 -10.22
N LEU A 170 -0.11 -4.18 -10.52
CA LEU A 170 -0.49 -3.16 -9.54
C LEU A 170 -1.89 -3.42 -8.99
N ASP A 171 -2.84 -3.70 -9.88
CA ASP A 171 -4.23 -4.01 -9.52
C ASP A 171 -4.30 -5.25 -8.61
N ALA A 172 -3.60 -6.32 -8.98
CA ALA A 172 -3.51 -7.54 -8.18
C ALA A 172 -2.86 -7.30 -6.80
N ALA A 173 -1.84 -6.43 -6.71
CA ALA A 173 -1.23 -6.07 -5.43
C ALA A 173 -2.21 -5.32 -4.51
N PHE A 174 -2.98 -4.37 -5.06
CA PHE A 174 -4.04 -3.69 -4.29
C PHE A 174 -5.15 -4.65 -3.86
N CYS A 175 -5.54 -5.59 -4.72
CA CYS A 175 -6.56 -6.60 -4.40
C CYS A 175 -6.09 -7.52 -3.26
N GLU A 176 -4.86 -8.02 -3.31
CA GLU A 176 -4.28 -8.81 -2.22
C GLU A 176 -4.28 -8.01 -0.92
N LEU A 177 -3.76 -6.78 -0.94
CA LEU A 177 -3.68 -5.93 0.25
C LEU A 177 -5.05 -5.70 0.90
N GLN A 178 -6.05 -5.31 0.10
CA GLN A 178 -7.41 -5.08 0.59
C GLN A 178 -8.05 -6.36 1.12
N SER A 179 -7.85 -7.49 0.45
CA SER A 179 -8.33 -8.79 0.91
C SER A 179 -7.75 -9.15 2.29
N GLN A 180 -6.44 -8.94 2.47
CA GLN A 180 -5.75 -9.24 3.71
C GLN A 180 -6.17 -8.29 4.84
N ILE A 181 -6.31 -6.99 4.58
CA ILE A 181 -6.84 -6.01 5.55
C ILE A 181 -8.25 -6.42 6.00
N ASN A 182 -9.11 -6.79 5.06
CA ASN A 182 -10.47 -7.21 5.37
C ASN A 182 -10.47 -8.50 6.22
N ALA A 183 -9.63 -9.48 5.86
CA ALA A 183 -9.54 -10.75 6.56
C ALA A 183 -9.06 -10.60 8.02
N CYS A 184 -7.99 -9.83 8.26
CA CYS A 184 -7.41 -9.73 9.60
C CYS A 184 -8.26 -8.91 10.60
N VAL A 185 -9.17 -8.08 10.09
CA VAL A 185 -10.09 -7.29 10.91
C VAL A 185 -11.32 -8.10 11.31
N VAL A 186 -11.84 -8.95 10.40
CA VAL A 186 -12.97 -9.84 10.70
C VAL A 186 -12.61 -10.90 11.75
N THR A 187 -11.35 -11.37 11.78
CA THR A 187 -10.90 -12.35 12.78
C THR A 187 -10.63 -11.78 14.17
N SER A 188 -10.66 -10.45 14.32
CA SER A 188 -10.33 -9.75 15.57
C SER A 188 -11.58 -9.31 16.38
N CYS A 189 -12.78 -9.65 15.93
CA CYS A 189 -14.07 -9.42 16.59
C CYS A 189 -14.62 -10.73 17.17
#